data_AF-A0A2V7LFX8-F1
#
_entry.id   AF-A0A2V7LFX8-F1
#
_cell.length_a   1.000
_cell.length_b   1.000
_cell.length_c   1.000
_cell.angle_alpha   90.00
_cell.angle_beta   90.00
_cell.angle_gamma   90.00
#
_symmetry.space_group_name_H-M   'P 1'
#
loop_
_entity.id
_entity.type
_entity.pdbx_description
1 polymer ?
#
loop_
_entity_poly.entity_id
_entity_poly.type
_entity_poly.pdbx_seq_one_letter_code
_entity_poly.pdbx_strand_id
1 'polypeptide(L)'
;MDIFIDESGQFIPLGGAKSRAGATLALIVPSASRVALGRAFRTLKKQFGARGSEVKGASLSEQEAARVISLLQAYDVIVEAVVVDVGQHSPEEVAEFKTKQAERLIGNITRDHQPSLIQDLIAAQESMQALSNQLFLQVFCMWQLVPQLLETATMYYSQRRPAELGSFAWRVDAKDVSVTAMETLWTTLIGPLITAKTLTSPMGIIPGADYSYYERFDTVPADDSQLRAGHYYTDMKKVLRDNFKFASSDKDLGLQIADILASILTRALNGTLQKAGWQSLGSLFVRRDEQTLRLIALSKDASQQSREVTDRRWISVIQHIHSLARPMLTKHTMQLVRESGL
;
A
#
# COMPACT_ATOMS: atom_id res chain seq x y z
N MET A 1 -5.49 9.25 -11.22
CA MET A 1 -5.86 8.06 -10.43
C MET A 1 -6.31 8.42 -9.02
N ASP A 2 -7.23 7.62 -8.47
CA ASP A 2 -7.73 7.72 -7.09
C ASP A 2 -7.25 6.53 -6.27
N ILE A 3 -6.70 6.79 -5.09
CA ILE A 3 -6.04 5.80 -4.22
C ILE A 3 -6.76 5.78 -2.87
N PHE A 4 -7.24 4.62 -2.48
CA PHE A 4 -7.97 4.39 -1.23
C PHE A 4 -7.17 3.42 -0.37
N ILE A 5 -6.86 3.79 0.87
CA ILE A 5 -6.09 2.95 1.80
C ILE A 5 -6.95 2.63 3.02
N ASP A 6 -6.95 1.36 3.39
CA ASP A 6 -7.55 0.88 4.62
C ASP A 6 -6.76 -0.31 5.19
N GLU A 7 -7.00 -0.62 6.47
CA GLU A 7 -6.40 -1.73 7.19
C GLU A 7 -7.43 -2.76 7.65
N SER A 8 -7.03 -4.02 7.67
CA SER A 8 -7.84 -5.08 8.24
C SER A 8 -7.01 -6.06 9.07
N GLY A 9 -7.69 -6.75 9.98
CA GLY A 9 -7.07 -7.61 10.98
C GLY A 9 -6.66 -6.86 12.25
N GLN A 10 -6.35 -7.63 13.29
CA GLN A 10 -5.85 -7.08 14.55
C GLN A 10 -4.33 -7.04 14.48
N PHE A 11 -3.74 -5.85 14.56
CA PHE A 11 -2.28 -5.68 14.59
C PHE A 11 -1.72 -5.90 16.00
N ILE A 12 -2.19 -6.96 16.66
CA ILE A 12 -1.84 -7.27 18.05
C ILE A 12 -1.33 -8.71 18.10
N PRO A 13 -0.10 -8.94 18.58
CA PRO A 13 0.38 -10.25 18.97
C PRO A 13 -0.60 -10.95 19.92
N LEU A 14 -1.13 -12.10 19.51
CA LEU A 14 -1.79 -12.98 20.45
C LEU A 14 -0.71 -13.91 21.01
N GLY A 15 -0.50 -13.93 22.32
CA GLY A 15 0.50 -14.81 22.93
C GLY A 15 0.34 -16.26 22.45
N GLY A 16 1.37 -16.81 21.81
CA GLY A 16 1.40 -18.16 21.21
C GLY A 16 1.48 -18.16 19.68
N ALA A 17 2.12 -19.21 19.12
CA ALA A 17 2.49 -19.31 17.71
C ALA A 17 1.32 -19.65 16.76
N LYS A 18 0.22 -18.88 16.78
CA LYS A 18 -0.87 -19.01 15.80
C LYS A 18 -0.76 -17.90 14.77
N SER A 19 -0.41 -18.26 13.52
CA SER A 19 -0.37 -17.34 12.39
C SER A 19 -1.67 -16.53 12.27
N ARG A 20 -1.53 -15.21 12.12
CA ARG A 20 -2.65 -14.27 11.99
C ARG A 20 -2.26 -13.06 11.16
N ALA A 21 -3.07 -12.77 10.14
CA ALA A 21 -2.83 -11.67 9.23
C ALA A 21 -3.31 -10.33 9.80
N GLY A 22 -2.41 -9.34 9.81
CA GLY A 22 -2.74 -7.91 9.74
C GLY A 22 -2.34 -7.38 8.37
N ALA A 23 -3.22 -6.64 7.70
CA ALA A 23 -2.98 -6.15 6.35
C ALA A 23 -3.31 -4.66 6.22
N THR A 24 -2.45 -3.93 5.51
CA THR A 24 -2.75 -2.60 4.97
C THR A 24 -2.86 -2.75 3.46
N LEU A 25 -3.97 -2.27 2.89
CA LEU A 25 -4.30 -2.47 1.47
C LEU A 25 -4.60 -1.12 0.81
N ALA A 26 -4.11 -0.97 -0.41
CA ALA A 26 -4.46 0.13 -1.30
C ALA A 26 -5.29 -0.38 -2.48
N LEU A 27 -6.42 0.28 -2.74
CA LEU A 27 -7.17 0.19 -3.98
C LEU A 27 -6.84 1.40 -4.84
N ILE A 28 -6.32 1.18 -6.05
CA ILE A 28 -6.02 2.21 -7.03
C ILE A 28 -7.03 2.12 -8.17
N VAL A 29 -7.84 3.16 -8.31
CA VAL A 29 -8.91 3.25 -9.32
C VAL A 29 -8.49 4.28 -10.37
N PRO A 30 -8.56 3.96 -11.66
CA PRO A 30 -8.45 4.98 -12.71
C PRO A 30 -9.52 6.06 -12.49
N SER A 31 -9.15 7.33 -12.47
CA SER A 31 -10.07 8.45 -12.24
C SER A 31 -11.19 8.47 -13.28
N ALA A 32 -10.91 8.05 -14.52
CA ALA A 32 -11.94 7.87 -15.56
C ALA A 32 -13.02 6.83 -15.17
N SER A 33 -12.67 5.83 -14.37
CA SER A 33 -13.55 4.74 -13.92
C SER A 33 -14.30 5.05 -12.63
N ARG A 34 -13.86 6.03 -11.82
CA ARG A 34 -14.33 6.24 -10.43
C ARG A 34 -15.85 6.38 -10.31
N VAL A 35 -16.47 7.23 -11.13
CA VAL A 35 -17.92 7.50 -11.07
C VAL A 35 -18.73 6.27 -11.49
N ALA A 36 -18.29 5.57 -12.53
CA ALA A 36 -18.95 4.36 -13.02
C ALA A 36 -18.86 3.22 -11.99
N LEU A 37 -17.66 2.98 -11.44
CA LEU A 37 -17.44 2.00 -10.38
C LEU A 37 -18.31 2.29 -9.15
N GLY A 38 -18.33 3.55 -8.68
CA GLY A 38 -19.15 3.95 -7.53
C GLY A 38 -20.65 3.71 -7.73
N ARG A 39 -21.17 3.92 -8.95
CA ARG A 39 -22.57 3.59 -9.29
C ARG A 39 -22.83 2.08 -9.28
N ALA A 40 -21.95 1.31 -9.93
CA ALA A 40 -22.10 -0.13 -9.99
C ALA A 40 -21.99 -0.80 -8.61
N PHE A 41 -21.06 -0.33 -7.77
CA PHE A 41 -20.90 -0.79 -6.41
C PHE A 41 -22.12 -0.46 -5.54
N ARG A 42 -22.72 0.73 -5.68
CA ARG A 42 -23.99 1.06 -5.00
C ARG A 42 -25.13 0.11 -5.38
N THR A 43 -25.23 -0.25 -6.66
CA THR A 43 -26.21 -1.24 -7.10
C THR A 43 -25.95 -2.61 -6.49
N LEU A 44 -24.68 -3.03 -6.43
CA LEU A 44 -24.29 -4.30 -5.79
C LEU A 44 -24.62 -4.32 -4.29
N LYS A 45 -24.31 -3.23 -3.55
CA LYS A 45 -24.66 -3.10 -2.13
C LYS A 45 -26.15 -3.29 -1.87
N LYS A 46 -27.02 -2.73 -2.72
CA LYS A 46 -28.48 -2.91 -2.58
C LYS A 46 -28.89 -4.37 -2.70
N GLN A 47 -28.21 -5.15 -3.53
CA GLN A 47 -28.47 -6.58 -3.71
C GLN A 47 -27.97 -7.42 -2.52
N PHE A 48 -27.02 -6.91 -1.73
CA PHE A 48 -26.62 -7.50 -0.44
C PHE A 48 -27.58 -7.13 0.70
N GLY A 49 -28.68 -6.42 0.41
CA GLY A 49 -29.64 -5.98 1.42
C GLY A 49 -29.23 -4.73 2.20
N ALA A 50 -28.08 -4.12 1.89
CA ALA A 50 -27.64 -2.89 2.53
C ALA A 50 -28.47 -1.68 2.04
N ARG A 51 -29.49 -1.31 2.81
CA ARG A 51 -30.37 -0.15 2.55
C ARG A 51 -29.70 1.15 3.00
N GLY A 52 -28.60 1.51 2.33
CA GLY A 52 -27.89 2.77 2.56
C GLY A 52 -26.82 2.74 3.65
N SER A 53 -26.75 1.67 4.45
CA SER A 53 -25.66 1.46 5.41
C SER A 53 -24.36 1.05 4.71
N GLU A 54 -23.24 1.27 5.39
CA GLU A 54 -21.96 0.70 5.03
C GLU A 54 -22.04 -0.84 5.02
N VAL A 55 -21.38 -1.47 4.07
CA VAL A 55 -21.23 -2.93 4.01
C VAL A 55 -19.85 -3.25 4.56
N LYS A 56 -19.76 -3.98 5.67
CA LYS A 56 -18.49 -4.36 6.27
C LYS A 56 -17.95 -5.62 5.59
N GLY A 57 -16.68 -5.61 5.20
CA GLY A 57 -16.05 -6.78 4.56
C GLY A 57 -16.11 -8.06 5.40
N ALA A 58 -16.08 -7.91 6.73
CA ALA A 58 -16.10 -9.02 7.67
C ALA A 58 -17.42 -9.81 7.65
N SER A 59 -18.53 -9.19 7.25
CA SER A 59 -19.85 -9.82 7.23
C SER A 59 -20.20 -10.47 5.89
N LEU A 60 -19.37 -10.34 4.85
CA LEU A 60 -19.68 -10.88 3.53
C LEU A 60 -19.59 -12.40 3.50
N SER A 61 -20.58 -13.03 2.88
CA SER A 61 -20.49 -14.43 2.44
C SER A 61 -19.46 -14.59 1.31
N GLU A 62 -19.08 -15.84 1.01
CA GLU A 62 -18.23 -16.19 -0.13
C GLU A 62 -18.80 -15.64 -1.45
N GLN A 63 -20.11 -15.79 -1.66
CA GLN A 63 -20.76 -15.34 -2.88
C GLN A 63 -20.67 -13.81 -3.01
N GLU A 64 -20.91 -13.07 -1.94
CA GLU A 64 -20.86 -11.60 -1.97
C GLU A 64 -19.43 -11.09 -2.18
N ALA A 65 -18.44 -11.67 -1.49
CA ALA A 65 -17.03 -11.38 -1.68
C ALA A 65 -16.60 -11.60 -3.14
N ALA A 66 -16.95 -12.75 -3.72
CA ALA A 66 -16.64 -13.06 -5.12
C ALA A 66 -17.28 -12.06 -6.10
N ARG A 67 -18.50 -11.60 -5.81
CA ARG A 67 -19.20 -10.61 -6.64
C ARG A 67 -18.56 -9.22 -6.57
N VAL A 68 -18.03 -8.81 -5.41
CA VAL A 68 -17.25 -7.57 -5.29
C VAL A 68 -15.98 -7.66 -6.15
N ILE A 69 -15.23 -8.76 -6.04
CA ILE A 69 -14.02 -8.95 -6.86
C ILE A 69 -14.37 -8.94 -8.35
N SER A 70 -15.43 -9.66 -8.74
CA SER A 70 -15.88 -9.74 -10.14
C SER A 70 -16.30 -8.37 -10.69
N LEU A 71 -16.93 -7.52 -9.87
CA LEU A 71 -17.25 -6.15 -10.24
C LEU A 71 -15.96 -5.37 -10.56
N LEU A 72 -14.95 -5.47 -9.71
CA LEU A 72 -13.72 -4.68 -9.82
C LEU A 72 -12.86 -5.06 -11.03
N GLN A 73 -12.89 -6.33 -11.44
CA GLN A 73 -12.21 -6.80 -12.65
C GLN A 73 -12.62 -6.02 -13.92
N ALA A 74 -13.82 -5.45 -13.94
CA ALA A 74 -14.33 -4.68 -15.08
C ALA A 74 -13.79 -3.24 -15.16
N TYR A 75 -13.09 -2.74 -14.14
CA TYR A 75 -12.72 -1.32 -14.02
C TYR A 75 -11.22 -1.04 -14.11
N ASP A 76 -10.41 -2.06 -14.41
CA ASP A 76 -8.95 -1.96 -14.52
C ASP A 76 -8.29 -1.39 -13.25
N VAL A 77 -8.87 -1.67 -12.08
CA VAL A 77 -8.31 -1.25 -10.78
C VAL A 77 -7.06 -2.05 -10.46
N ILE A 78 -6.17 -1.50 -9.63
CA ILE A 78 -5.03 -2.23 -9.05
C ILE A 78 -5.26 -2.38 -7.55
N VAL A 79 -4.90 -3.53 -7.01
CA VAL A 79 -4.78 -3.75 -5.57
C VAL A 79 -3.31 -3.97 -5.22
N GLU A 80 -2.87 -3.29 -4.18
CA GLU A 80 -1.56 -3.47 -3.55
C GLU A 80 -1.76 -3.70 -2.06
N ALA A 81 -0.98 -4.59 -1.45
CA ALA A 81 -1.13 -4.88 -0.03
C ALA A 81 0.18 -5.31 0.62
N VAL A 82 0.34 -4.85 1.86
CA VAL A 82 1.39 -5.27 2.78
C VAL A 82 0.75 -6.05 3.91
N VAL A 83 1.30 -7.22 4.21
CA VAL A 83 0.79 -8.12 5.23
C VAL A 83 1.90 -8.46 6.22
N VAL A 84 1.55 -8.43 7.50
CA VAL A 84 2.37 -8.92 8.61
C VAL A 84 1.67 -10.12 9.27
N ASP A 85 2.43 -11.18 9.53
CA ASP A 85 1.97 -12.28 10.39
C ASP A 85 2.18 -11.89 11.85
N VAL A 86 1.20 -11.18 12.42
CA VAL A 86 1.33 -10.67 13.80
C VAL A 86 1.36 -11.79 14.85
N GLY A 87 0.88 -12.97 14.50
CA GLY A 87 0.89 -14.14 15.38
C GLY A 87 2.27 -14.79 15.53
N GLN A 88 3.23 -14.38 14.69
CA GLN A 88 4.61 -14.87 14.71
C GLN A 88 5.57 -13.96 15.48
N HIS A 89 5.03 -12.93 16.12
CA HIS A 89 5.79 -11.92 16.85
C HIS A 89 5.31 -11.83 18.29
N SER A 90 6.22 -11.64 19.25
CA SER A 90 5.86 -11.33 20.63
C SER A 90 5.60 -9.82 20.82
N PRO A 91 4.83 -9.41 21.84
CA PRO A 91 4.70 -7.99 22.18
C PRO A 91 6.04 -7.27 22.39
N GLU A 92 7.02 -7.97 22.99
CA GLU A 92 8.36 -7.47 23.27
C GLU A 92 9.18 -7.29 21.98
N GLU A 93 9.09 -8.24 21.04
CA GLU A 93 9.75 -8.12 19.73
C GLU A 93 9.23 -6.91 18.94
N VAL A 94 7.91 -6.68 18.96
CA VAL A 94 7.31 -5.50 18.32
C VAL A 94 7.76 -4.22 19.01
N ALA A 95 7.80 -4.20 20.34
CA ALA A 95 8.26 -3.04 21.10
C ALA A 95 9.74 -2.72 20.83
N GLU A 96 10.61 -3.73 20.82
CA GLU A 96 12.04 -3.57 20.51
C GLU A 96 12.23 -3.07 19.07
N PHE A 97 11.49 -3.64 18.11
CA PHE A 97 11.55 -3.20 16.72
C PHE A 97 11.10 -1.74 16.58
N LYS A 98 10.01 -1.33 17.25
CA LYS A 98 9.54 0.06 17.30
C LYS A 98 10.62 1.00 17.84
N THR A 99 11.24 0.66 18.97
CA THR A 99 12.31 1.47 19.56
C THR A 99 13.48 1.65 18.59
N LYS A 100 13.91 0.57 17.93
CA LYS A 100 14.98 0.62 16.92
C LYS A 100 14.63 1.48 15.71
N GLN A 101 13.38 1.41 15.22
CA GLN A 101 12.96 2.29 14.12
C GLN A 101 12.95 3.77 14.56
N ALA A 102 12.55 4.05 15.81
CA ALA A 102 12.56 5.40 16.35
C ALA A 102 14.00 5.94 16.49
N GLU A 103 14.93 5.13 17.01
CA GLU A 103 16.36 5.48 17.12
C GLU A 103 17.00 5.78 15.75
N ARG A 104 16.62 5.04 14.71
CA ARG A 104 17.13 5.26 13.35
C ARG A 104 16.79 6.64 12.77
N LEU A 105 15.72 7.29 13.22
CA LEU A 105 15.35 8.63 12.73
C LEU A 105 16.41 9.68 13.07
N ILE A 106 17.07 9.53 14.22
CA ILE A 106 18.05 10.52 14.73
C ILE A 106 19.50 10.01 14.64
N GLY A 107 19.72 8.75 14.28
CA GLY A 107 21.03 8.10 14.36
C GLY A 107 22.15 8.76 13.56
N ASN A 108 21.82 9.49 12.49
CA ASN A 108 22.79 10.19 11.63
C ASN A 108 22.70 11.73 11.75
N ILE A 109 21.92 12.25 12.70
CA ILE A 109 21.77 13.69 12.88
C ILE A 109 22.95 14.26 13.66
N THR A 110 23.51 15.34 13.14
CA THR A 110 24.61 16.11 13.74
C THR A 110 24.19 17.56 13.98
N ARG A 111 25.01 18.31 14.74
CA ARG A 111 24.78 19.74 14.99
C ARG A 111 24.87 20.63 13.75
N ASP A 112 25.42 20.11 12.65
CA ASP A 112 25.56 20.84 11.38
C ASP A 112 24.25 20.86 10.57
N HIS A 113 23.27 20.04 10.96
CA HIS A 113 21.95 20.04 10.34
C HIS A 113 21.12 21.24 10.79
N GLN A 114 20.13 21.64 9.99
CA GLN A 114 19.25 22.75 10.33
C GLN A 114 18.50 22.48 11.66
N PRO A 115 18.47 23.45 12.61
CA PRO A 115 17.84 23.24 13.92
C PRO A 115 16.37 22.79 13.85
N SER A 116 15.60 23.31 12.89
CA SER A 116 14.21 22.91 12.68
C SER A 116 14.09 21.43 12.29
N LEU A 117 14.94 20.94 11.39
CA LEU A 117 14.98 19.53 11.01
C LEU A 117 15.30 18.64 12.22
N ILE A 118 16.25 19.05 13.07
CA ILE A 118 16.60 18.31 14.28
C ILE A 118 15.38 18.21 15.21
N GLN A 119 14.69 19.32 15.43
CA GLN A 119 13.49 19.36 16.27
C GLN A 119 12.37 18.49 15.70
N ASP A 120 12.11 18.56 14.39
CA ASP A 120 11.08 17.77 13.72
C ASP A 120 11.35 16.27 13.84
N LEU A 121 12.61 15.84 13.72
CA LEU A 121 13.00 14.43 13.85
C LEU A 121 12.92 13.92 15.29
N ILE A 122 13.28 14.75 16.28
CA ILE A 122 13.08 14.42 17.70
C ILE A 122 11.59 14.26 18.00
N ALA A 123 10.75 15.20 17.57
CA ALA A 123 9.31 15.12 17.76
C ALA A 123 8.71 13.87 17.08
N ALA A 124 9.19 13.51 15.89
CA ALA A 124 8.78 12.30 15.19
C ALA A 124 9.21 11.02 15.93
N GLN A 125 10.42 11.00 16.51
CA GLN A 125 10.91 9.90 17.34
C GLN A 125 10.04 9.71 18.58
N GLU A 126 9.79 10.78 19.33
CA GLU A 126 8.96 10.75 20.54
C GLU A 126 7.53 10.30 20.22
N SER A 127 6.94 10.85 19.15
CA SER A 127 5.62 10.47 18.66
C SER A 127 5.57 8.98 18.30
N MET A 128 6.58 8.45 17.61
CA MET A 128 6.66 7.02 17.27
C MET A 128 6.75 6.15 18.53
N GLN A 129 7.56 6.53 19.51
CA GLN A 129 7.70 5.77 20.77
C GLN A 129 6.40 5.74 21.57
N ALA A 130 5.64 6.84 21.55
CA ALA A 130 4.36 6.97 22.25
C ALA A 130 3.21 6.16 21.62
N LEU A 131 3.31 5.77 20.33
CA LEU A 131 2.28 4.94 19.70
C LEU A 131 2.16 3.56 20.38
N SER A 132 0.93 3.04 20.47
CA SER A 132 0.73 1.63 20.79
C SER A 132 1.38 0.76 19.71
N ASN A 133 1.81 -0.45 20.07
CA ASN A 133 2.41 -1.39 19.11
C ASN A 133 1.49 -1.66 17.91
N GLN A 134 0.18 -1.69 18.13
CA GLN A 134 -0.81 -1.85 17.08
C GLN A 134 -0.77 -0.70 16.07
N LEU A 135 -0.82 0.55 16.54
CA LEU A 135 -0.79 1.73 15.68
C LEU A 135 0.57 1.87 14.97
N PHE A 136 1.67 1.57 15.67
CA PHE A 136 2.99 1.56 15.07
C PHE A 136 3.09 0.55 13.90
N LEU A 137 2.58 -0.67 14.06
CA LEU A 137 2.61 -1.67 12.98
C LEU A 137 1.79 -1.23 11.77
N GLN A 138 0.65 -0.57 11.98
CA GLN A 138 -0.14 0.01 10.89
C GLN A 138 0.66 1.08 10.14
N VAL A 139 1.27 2.04 10.86
CA VAL A 139 2.15 3.07 10.27
C VAL A 139 3.29 2.44 9.47
N PHE A 140 3.93 1.43 10.05
CA PHE A 140 5.03 0.74 9.39
C PHE A 140 4.57 0.03 8.11
N CYS A 141 3.42 -0.63 8.12
CA CYS A 141 2.84 -1.24 6.91
C CYS A 141 2.52 -0.19 5.85
N MET A 142 1.97 0.97 6.22
CA MET A 142 1.74 2.08 5.28
C MET A 142 3.04 2.56 4.64
N TRP A 143 4.12 2.71 5.41
CA TRP A 143 5.43 3.08 4.88
C TRP A 143 6.03 2.06 3.92
N GLN A 144 5.66 0.78 4.05
CA GLN A 144 6.05 -0.24 3.07
C GLN A 144 5.13 -0.25 1.84
N LEU A 145 3.84 0.05 2.02
CA LEU A 145 2.82 0.00 0.97
C LEU A 145 2.96 1.15 -0.03
N VAL A 146 3.14 2.39 0.45
CA VAL A 146 3.14 3.58 -0.42
C VAL A 146 4.24 3.58 -1.47
N PRO A 147 5.52 3.28 -1.16
CA PRO A 147 6.55 3.21 -2.20
C PRO A 147 6.24 2.14 -3.26
N GLN A 148 5.75 0.97 -2.83
CA GLN A 148 5.41 -0.13 -3.72
C GLN A 148 4.25 0.24 -4.64
N LEU A 149 3.18 0.84 -4.11
CA LEU A 149 2.02 1.20 -4.91
C LEU A 149 2.34 2.30 -5.92
N LEU A 150 3.19 3.26 -5.55
CA LEU A 150 3.62 4.34 -6.44
C LEU A 150 4.39 3.77 -7.62
N GLU A 151 5.35 2.89 -7.35
CA GLU A 151 6.12 2.23 -8.39
C GLU A 151 5.23 1.36 -9.31
N THR A 152 4.41 0.48 -8.73
CA THR A 152 3.54 -0.41 -9.52
C THR A 152 2.54 0.38 -10.36
N ALA A 153 1.78 1.30 -9.75
CA ALA A 153 0.70 2.01 -10.45
C ALA A 153 1.26 2.94 -11.53
N THR A 154 2.39 3.60 -11.26
CA THR A 154 3.03 4.50 -12.23
C THR A 154 3.52 3.72 -13.46
N MET A 155 4.22 2.61 -13.27
CA MET A 155 4.67 1.73 -14.35
C MET A 155 3.52 1.03 -15.08
N TYR A 156 2.47 0.62 -14.37
CA TYR A 156 1.36 -0.10 -14.96
C TYR A 156 0.52 0.81 -15.86
N TYR A 157 0.20 2.02 -15.39
CA TYR A 157 -0.65 2.96 -16.13
C TYR A 157 0.11 3.76 -17.17
N SER A 158 1.43 3.97 -17.07
CA SER A 158 2.22 4.60 -18.16
C SER A 158 2.12 3.86 -19.49
N GLN A 159 1.86 2.55 -19.46
CA GLN A 159 1.71 1.73 -20.66
C GLN A 159 0.26 1.59 -21.15
N ARG A 160 -0.73 1.93 -20.32
CA ARG A 160 -2.15 1.55 -20.52
C ARG A 160 -3.11 2.73 -20.48
N ARG A 161 -2.89 3.64 -19.54
CA ARG A 161 -3.72 4.82 -19.28
C ARG A 161 -2.83 5.98 -18.79
N PRO A 162 -1.95 6.55 -19.63
CA PRO A 162 -0.96 7.55 -19.20
C PRO A 162 -1.57 8.76 -18.49
N ALA A 163 -2.76 9.19 -18.93
CA ALA A 163 -3.50 10.29 -18.31
C ALA A 163 -3.76 10.11 -16.81
N GLU A 164 -3.80 8.88 -16.31
CA GLU A 164 -3.99 8.58 -14.89
C GLU A 164 -2.80 9.02 -14.02
N LEU A 165 -1.62 9.21 -14.63
CA LEU A 165 -0.42 9.71 -13.96
C LEU A 165 -0.47 11.20 -13.65
N GLY A 166 -1.39 11.96 -14.25
CA GLY A 166 -1.47 13.42 -14.07
C GLY A 166 -2.04 13.89 -12.73
N SER A 167 -2.57 12.97 -11.92
CA SER A 167 -3.12 13.27 -10.60
C SER A 167 -3.16 12.05 -9.68
N PHE A 168 -2.78 12.24 -8.42
CA PHE A 168 -2.84 11.25 -7.35
C PHE A 168 -3.80 11.75 -6.26
N ALA A 169 -5.01 11.18 -6.21
CA ALA A 169 -6.02 11.56 -5.23
C ALA A 169 -6.10 10.52 -4.10
N TRP A 170 -5.58 10.85 -2.93
CA TRP A 170 -5.46 9.95 -1.78
C TRP A 170 -6.62 10.09 -0.82
N ARG A 171 -7.24 8.97 -0.47
CA ARG A 171 -8.22 8.84 0.61
C ARG A 171 -7.74 7.75 1.55
N VAL A 172 -7.56 8.09 2.81
CA VAL A 172 -7.15 7.15 3.85
C VAL A 172 -8.26 7.12 4.89
N ASP A 173 -8.65 5.94 5.35
CA ASP A 173 -9.69 5.80 6.37
C ASP A 173 -9.26 6.51 7.66
N ALA A 174 -10.08 7.48 8.10
CA ALA A 174 -9.80 8.30 9.26
C ALA A 174 -10.00 7.50 10.55
N LYS A 175 -9.05 7.58 11.48
CA LYS A 175 -9.18 6.88 12.78
C LYS A 175 -10.10 7.59 13.77
N ASP A 176 -10.26 8.90 13.63
CA ASP A 176 -11.13 9.72 14.46
C ASP A 176 -11.64 10.93 13.64
N VAL A 177 -12.53 11.72 14.25
CA VAL A 177 -13.02 12.99 13.69
C VAL A 177 -11.87 13.99 13.50
N SER A 178 -10.90 13.98 14.41
CA SER A 178 -9.69 14.78 14.34
C SER A 178 -8.48 13.97 13.90
N VAL A 179 -7.55 14.60 13.19
CA VAL A 179 -6.27 13.99 12.82
C VAL A 179 -5.52 13.55 14.08
N THR A 180 -5.18 12.27 14.14
CA THR A 180 -4.52 11.63 15.26
C THR A 180 -2.99 11.79 15.21
N ALA A 181 -2.30 11.47 16.31
CA ALA A 181 -0.84 11.44 16.35
C ALA A 181 -0.26 10.42 15.35
N MET A 182 -0.92 9.27 15.19
CA MET A 182 -0.56 8.23 14.22
C MET A 182 -0.62 8.78 12.79
N GLU A 183 -1.73 9.44 12.45
CA GLU A 183 -1.97 10.05 11.14
C GLU A 183 -0.97 11.18 10.84
N THR A 184 -0.66 12.00 11.84
CA THR A 184 0.35 13.05 11.73
C THR A 184 1.75 12.46 11.51
N LEU A 185 2.12 11.44 12.27
CA LEU A 185 3.45 10.81 12.19
C LEU A 185 3.70 10.24 10.80
N TRP A 186 2.78 9.40 10.30
CA TRP A 186 3.05 8.70 9.04
C TRP A 186 3.04 9.66 7.85
N THR A 187 2.14 10.65 7.81
CA THR A 187 2.06 11.65 6.73
C THR A 187 3.24 12.61 6.72
N THR A 188 3.83 12.85 7.89
CA THR A 188 5.05 13.67 8.02
C THR A 188 6.26 12.92 7.48
N LEU A 189 6.43 11.65 7.85
CA LEU A 189 7.63 10.88 7.53
C LEU A 189 7.61 10.21 6.15
N ILE A 190 6.45 9.92 5.57
CA ILE A 190 6.39 9.12 4.33
C ILE A 190 7.09 9.79 3.14
N GLY A 191 6.99 11.12 2.99
CA GLY A 191 7.67 11.85 1.93
C GLY A 191 9.20 11.71 2.01
N PRO A 192 9.83 12.11 3.13
CA PRO A 192 11.26 11.90 3.35
C PRO A 192 11.72 10.45 3.19
N LEU A 193 10.94 9.48 3.69
CA LEU A 193 11.26 8.05 3.58
C LEU A 193 11.28 7.56 2.13
N ILE A 194 10.29 7.98 1.32
CA ILE A 194 10.28 7.63 -0.11
C ILE A 194 11.44 8.30 -0.82
N THR A 195 11.69 9.59 -0.59
CA THR A 195 12.84 10.29 -1.18
C THR A 195 14.15 9.56 -0.88
N ALA A 196 14.40 9.24 0.39
CA ALA A 196 15.59 8.49 0.80
C ALA A 196 15.68 7.11 0.12
N LYS A 197 14.56 6.39 0.04
CA LYS A 197 14.50 5.11 -0.68
C LYS A 197 14.86 5.28 -2.16
N THR A 198 14.29 6.27 -2.85
CA THR A 198 14.53 6.50 -4.29
C THR A 198 15.96 6.93 -4.61
N LEU A 199 16.67 7.56 -3.68
CA LEU A 199 18.10 7.86 -3.84
C LEU A 199 18.98 6.59 -3.85
N THR A 200 18.56 5.54 -3.15
CA THR A 200 19.30 4.26 -3.08
C THR A 200 18.82 3.25 -4.11
N SER A 201 17.51 3.21 -4.36
CA SER A 201 16.84 2.31 -5.30
C SER A 201 15.77 3.13 -6.04
N PRO A 202 16.10 3.67 -7.21
CA PRO A 202 15.16 4.47 -8.01
C PRO A 202 13.95 3.64 -8.40
N MET A 203 12.80 4.30 -8.58
CA MET A 203 11.62 3.65 -9.13
C MET A 203 11.91 3.16 -10.56
N GLY A 204 11.43 1.97 -10.89
CA GLY A 204 11.56 1.43 -12.25
C GLY A 204 10.92 2.32 -13.32
N ILE A 205 11.56 2.39 -14.48
CA ILE A 205 11.02 3.03 -15.69
C ILE A 205 10.95 1.97 -16.78
N ILE A 206 9.82 1.96 -17.47
CA ILE A 206 9.60 1.02 -18.57
C ILE A 206 9.91 1.75 -19.88
N PRO A 207 10.93 1.30 -20.65
CA PRO A 207 11.24 1.88 -21.94
C PRO A 207 10.03 1.88 -22.88
N GLY A 208 9.81 3.01 -23.55
CA GLY A 208 8.72 3.19 -24.51
C GLY A 208 7.32 3.38 -23.90
N ALA A 209 7.18 3.41 -22.57
CA ALA A 209 5.93 3.80 -21.94
C ALA A 209 5.76 5.33 -21.91
N ASP A 210 4.51 5.80 -21.83
CA ASP A 210 4.18 7.22 -21.86
C ASP A 210 4.07 7.77 -20.43
N TYR A 211 5.05 8.60 -20.07
CA TYR A 211 5.12 9.30 -18.79
C TYR A 211 4.85 10.81 -18.92
N SER A 212 4.42 11.30 -20.08
CA SER A 212 4.24 12.75 -20.34
C SER A 212 3.31 13.43 -19.32
N TYR A 213 2.30 12.72 -18.81
CA TYR A 213 1.39 13.22 -17.79
C TYR A 213 2.02 13.30 -16.38
N TYR A 214 3.12 12.59 -16.14
CA TYR A 214 3.83 12.57 -14.86
C TYR A 214 4.80 13.76 -14.72
N GLU A 215 5.23 14.38 -15.82
CA GLU A 215 6.27 15.43 -15.86
C GLU A 215 6.02 16.60 -14.89
N ARG A 216 4.76 16.90 -14.57
CA ARG A 216 4.40 17.93 -13.57
C ARG A 216 4.92 17.66 -12.15
N PHE A 217 5.27 16.41 -11.86
CA PHE A 217 5.84 15.96 -10.60
C PHE A 217 7.36 15.87 -10.65
N ASP A 218 7.98 16.13 -11.80
CA ASP A 218 9.43 16.17 -11.88
C ASP A 218 9.97 17.37 -11.10
N THR A 219 11.12 17.15 -10.48
CA THR A 219 11.89 18.17 -9.77
C THR A 219 13.36 18.01 -10.11
N VAL A 220 14.16 19.01 -9.77
CA VAL A 220 15.61 18.91 -9.76
C VAL A 220 16.04 18.93 -8.29
N PRO A 221 16.97 18.08 -7.84
CA PRO A 221 17.59 18.22 -6.53
C PRO A 221 18.11 19.65 -6.34
N ALA A 222 18.05 20.15 -5.12
CA ALA A 222 18.63 21.46 -4.81
C ALA A 222 20.17 21.47 -4.88
N ASP A 223 20.79 20.29 -4.87
CA ASP A 223 22.23 20.08 -4.91
C ASP A 223 22.58 19.18 -6.10
N ASP A 224 23.32 19.73 -7.06
CA ASP A 224 23.74 19.03 -8.27
C ASP A 224 24.61 17.79 -7.97
N SER A 225 25.27 17.71 -6.81
CA SER A 225 26.01 16.52 -6.41
C SER A 225 25.12 15.30 -6.14
N GLN A 226 23.82 15.54 -5.95
CA GLN A 226 22.81 14.49 -5.79
C GLN A 226 22.24 14.04 -7.13
N LEU A 227 22.52 14.75 -8.23
CA LEU A 227 22.14 14.35 -9.59
C LEU A 227 22.94 13.10 -9.99
N ARG A 228 22.21 12.04 -10.33
CA ARG A 228 22.75 10.82 -10.90
C ARG A 228 22.21 10.70 -12.31
N ALA A 229 23.10 10.54 -13.28
CA ALA A 229 22.72 10.36 -14.68
C ALA A 229 21.73 9.18 -14.81
N GLY A 230 20.59 9.41 -15.48
CA GLY A 230 19.52 8.41 -15.65
C GLY A 230 18.53 8.30 -14.49
N HIS A 231 18.64 9.13 -13.44
CA HIS A 231 17.68 9.18 -12.34
C HIS A 231 16.65 10.29 -12.53
N TYR A 232 15.37 9.96 -12.34
CA TYR A 232 14.29 10.94 -12.26
C TYR A 232 14.07 11.32 -10.80
N TYR A 233 13.98 12.62 -10.55
CA TYR A 233 13.67 13.15 -9.24
C TYR A 233 12.23 13.61 -9.25
N THR A 234 11.47 13.13 -8.29
CA THR A 234 10.05 13.43 -8.20
C THR A 234 9.77 14.25 -6.94
N ASP A 235 8.98 15.29 -7.10
CA ASP A 235 8.37 16.05 -6.02
C ASP A 235 7.33 15.18 -5.28
N MET A 236 7.81 14.38 -4.33
CA MET A 236 6.98 13.53 -3.49
C MET A 236 5.95 14.32 -2.68
N LYS A 237 6.21 15.61 -2.40
CA LYS A 237 5.23 16.45 -1.69
C LYS A 237 4.01 16.65 -2.56
N LYS A 238 4.17 16.97 -3.85
CA LYS A 238 3.03 17.09 -4.78
C LYS A 238 2.31 15.76 -4.97
N VAL A 239 3.06 14.68 -5.23
CA VAL A 239 2.48 13.35 -5.44
C VAL A 239 1.63 12.92 -4.25
N LEU A 240 2.08 13.16 -3.01
CA LEU A 240 1.40 12.70 -1.81
C LEU A 240 0.37 13.68 -1.25
N ARG A 241 0.50 15.00 -1.49
CA ARG A 241 -0.28 16.03 -0.77
C ARG A 241 -1.21 16.88 -1.64
N ASP A 242 -1.04 16.95 -2.96
CA ASP A 242 -1.87 17.82 -3.83
C ASP A 242 -3.38 17.53 -3.68
N ASN A 243 -3.74 16.26 -3.48
CA ASN A 243 -5.13 15.86 -3.24
C ASN A 243 -5.22 14.75 -2.19
N PHE A 244 -4.88 15.09 -0.96
CA PHE A 244 -4.89 14.17 0.17
C PHE A 244 -6.03 14.47 1.15
N LYS A 245 -6.74 13.43 1.62
CA LYS A 245 -7.71 13.55 2.72
C LYS A 245 -7.77 12.27 3.57
N PHE A 246 -7.81 12.46 4.89
CA PHE A 246 -8.43 11.49 5.78
C PHE A 246 -9.94 11.58 5.61
N ALA A 247 -10.60 10.46 5.34
CA ALA A 247 -12.02 10.41 5.03
C ALA A 247 -12.68 9.27 5.81
N SER A 248 -13.95 9.45 6.13
CA SER A 248 -14.74 8.43 6.79
C SER A 248 -15.27 7.44 5.75
N SER A 249 -15.03 6.14 5.98
CA SER A 249 -15.49 5.04 5.13
C SER A 249 -17.01 5.04 4.92
N ASP A 250 -17.82 5.49 5.88
CA ASP A 250 -19.29 5.59 5.73
C ASP A 250 -19.74 6.48 4.54
N LYS A 251 -18.92 7.48 4.18
CA LYS A 251 -19.20 8.50 3.16
C LYS A 251 -18.39 8.32 1.87
N ASP A 252 -17.33 7.52 1.87
CA ASP A 252 -16.50 7.29 0.68
C ASP A 252 -16.59 5.84 0.21
N LEU A 253 -17.23 5.65 -0.96
CA LEU A 253 -17.41 4.32 -1.55
C LEU A 253 -16.10 3.63 -1.92
N GLY A 254 -15.04 4.37 -2.23
CA GLY A 254 -13.73 3.78 -2.52
C GLY A 254 -13.10 3.20 -1.27
N LEU A 255 -13.22 3.90 -0.13
CA LEU A 255 -12.79 3.38 1.17
C LEU A 255 -13.59 2.14 1.58
N GLN A 256 -14.92 2.12 1.36
CA GLN A 256 -15.72 0.90 1.64
C GLN A 256 -15.25 -0.30 0.81
N ILE A 257 -14.84 -0.08 -0.45
CA ILE A 257 -14.30 -1.16 -1.27
C ILE A 257 -12.92 -1.58 -0.75
N ALA A 258 -12.08 -0.63 -0.31
CA ALA A 258 -10.78 -0.93 0.30
C ALA A 258 -10.93 -1.76 1.59
N ASP A 259 -11.83 -1.40 2.51
CA ASP A 259 -12.20 -2.19 3.70
C ASP A 259 -12.57 -3.63 3.32
N ILE A 260 -13.47 -3.76 2.34
CA ILE A 260 -13.95 -5.06 1.88
C ILE A 260 -12.79 -5.91 1.35
N LEU A 261 -11.91 -5.35 0.52
CA LEU A 261 -10.77 -6.07 -0.05
C LEU A 261 -9.74 -6.44 1.03
N ALA A 262 -9.45 -5.54 1.97
CA ALA A 262 -8.56 -5.80 3.09
C ALA A 262 -9.11 -6.93 3.97
N SER A 263 -10.43 -6.94 4.21
CA SER A 263 -11.12 -7.99 4.94
C SER A 263 -11.12 -9.32 4.18
N ILE A 264 -11.38 -9.34 2.88
CA ILE A 264 -11.32 -10.54 2.04
C ILE A 264 -9.91 -11.15 2.12
N LEU A 265 -8.86 -10.34 1.97
CA LEU A 265 -7.48 -10.80 2.02
C LEU A 265 -7.13 -11.40 3.39
N THR A 266 -7.43 -10.68 4.48
CA THR A 266 -7.12 -11.17 5.83
C THR A 266 -7.94 -12.41 6.20
N ARG A 267 -9.21 -12.49 5.79
CA ARG A 267 -10.03 -13.70 6.00
C ARG A 267 -9.54 -14.88 5.18
N ALA A 268 -9.05 -14.66 3.95
CA ALA A 268 -8.43 -15.72 3.14
C ALA A 268 -7.19 -16.28 3.84
N LEU A 269 -6.27 -15.41 4.29
CA LEU A 269 -5.04 -15.80 5.00
C LEU A 269 -5.32 -16.47 6.35
N ASN A 270 -6.34 -16.00 7.08
CA ASN A 270 -6.75 -16.57 8.36
C ASN A 270 -7.60 -17.85 8.21
N GLY A 271 -8.03 -18.20 7.00
CA GLY A 271 -8.87 -19.36 6.71
C GLY A 271 -10.36 -19.21 7.09
N THR A 272 -10.85 -17.98 7.24
CA THR A 272 -12.24 -17.66 7.61
C THR A 272 -13.09 -17.16 6.41
N LEU A 273 -12.52 -17.17 5.20
CA LEU A 273 -13.22 -17.04 3.94
C LEU A 273 -12.76 -18.18 3.03
N GLN A 274 -13.70 -18.99 2.53
CA GLN A 274 -13.35 -20.13 1.68
C GLN A 274 -12.90 -19.69 0.28
N LYS A 275 -12.18 -20.57 -0.42
CA LYS A 275 -11.60 -20.29 -1.75
C LYS A 275 -12.63 -19.74 -2.74
N ALA A 276 -13.88 -20.19 -2.70
CA ALA A 276 -14.95 -19.68 -3.55
C ALA A 276 -15.14 -18.15 -3.45
N GLY A 277 -14.87 -17.55 -2.29
CA GLY A 277 -15.03 -16.11 -2.06
C GLY A 277 -13.82 -15.26 -2.44
N TRP A 278 -12.61 -15.80 -2.44
CA TRP A 278 -11.38 -15.03 -2.69
C TRP A 278 -10.56 -15.50 -3.90
N GLN A 279 -10.90 -16.61 -4.54
CA GLN A 279 -10.07 -17.19 -5.61
C GLN A 279 -9.76 -16.23 -6.76
N SER A 280 -10.61 -15.25 -7.07
CA SER A 280 -10.34 -14.30 -8.15
C SER A 280 -9.55 -13.07 -7.69
N LEU A 281 -9.25 -12.93 -6.39
CA LEU A 281 -8.62 -11.74 -5.82
C LEU A 281 -7.30 -11.40 -6.50
N GLY A 282 -6.49 -12.41 -6.84
CA GLY A 282 -5.19 -12.23 -7.49
C GLY A 282 -5.25 -11.46 -8.80
N SER A 283 -6.36 -11.54 -9.54
CA SER A 283 -6.53 -10.80 -10.80
C SER A 283 -6.55 -9.27 -10.66
N LEU A 284 -6.75 -8.76 -9.44
CA LEU A 284 -6.69 -7.32 -9.16
C LEU A 284 -5.25 -6.85 -8.91
N PHE A 285 -4.33 -7.76 -8.59
CA PHE A 285 -2.92 -7.46 -8.38
C PHE A 285 -2.16 -7.38 -9.71
N VAL A 286 -1.00 -6.73 -9.66
CA VAL A 286 0.00 -6.73 -10.73
C VAL A 286 1.17 -7.60 -10.29
N ARG A 287 1.57 -8.54 -11.14
CA ARG A 287 2.65 -9.48 -10.86
C ARG A 287 3.98 -8.73 -10.76
N ARG A 288 4.74 -9.09 -9.72
CA ARG A 288 6.14 -8.72 -9.50
C ARG A 288 6.97 -10.00 -9.42
N ASP A 289 8.23 -9.93 -9.81
CA ASP A 289 9.10 -11.10 -9.92
C ASP A 289 9.40 -11.74 -8.56
N GLU A 290 9.52 -10.92 -7.51
CA GLU A 290 9.74 -11.41 -6.14
C GLU A 290 8.43 -11.73 -5.41
N GLN A 291 7.66 -10.70 -5.05
CA GLN A 291 6.45 -10.83 -4.24
C GLN A 291 5.34 -9.93 -4.76
N THR A 292 4.25 -10.56 -5.25
CA THR A 292 3.03 -9.85 -5.67
C THR A 292 2.23 -9.33 -4.48
N LEU A 293 2.14 -10.14 -3.42
CA LEU A 293 1.65 -9.70 -2.12
C LEU A 293 2.87 -9.54 -1.22
N ARG A 294 3.10 -8.33 -0.68
CA ARG A 294 4.30 -8.07 0.12
C ARG A 294 4.11 -8.55 1.54
N LEU A 295 5.01 -9.42 1.98
CA LEU A 295 5.03 -9.94 3.34
C LEU A 295 6.18 -9.29 4.09
N ILE A 296 5.89 -8.73 5.25
CA ILE A 296 6.92 -8.12 6.09
C ILE A 296 7.12 -8.95 7.34
N ALA A 297 8.38 -9.05 7.74
CA ALA A 297 8.79 -9.64 9.01
C ALA A 297 9.42 -8.55 9.88
N LEU A 298 9.09 -8.57 11.17
CA LEU A 298 9.74 -7.71 12.15
C LEU A 298 11.07 -8.36 12.55
N SER A 299 12.11 -8.15 11.74
CA SER A 299 13.45 -8.71 11.98
C SER A 299 14.43 -7.67 12.52
N LYS A 300 15.41 -8.14 13.31
CA LYS A 300 16.58 -7.36 13.74
C LYS A 300 17.61 -7.20 12.62
N ASP A 301 17.62 -8.12 11.65
CA ASP A 301 18.59 -8.15 10.57
C ASP A 301 17.96 -7.60 9.28
N ALA A 302 18.52 -6.50 8.77
CA ALA A 302 18.05 -5.85 7.54
C ALA A 302 18.24 -6.72 6.29
N SER A 303 19.01 -7.82 6.39
CA SER A 303 19.15 -8.84 5.34
C SER A 303 17.98 -9.84 5.31
N GLN A 304 17.18 -9.93 6.37
CA GLN A 304 15.99 -10.79 6.47
C GLN A 304 14.72 -9.94 6.48
N GLN A 305 14.47 -9.22 5.37
CA GLN A 305 13.25 -8.39 5.21
C GLN A 305 11.98 -9.23 4.98
N SER A 306 12.15 -10.49 4.59
CA SER A 306 11.09 -11.47 4.37
C SER A 306 11.33 -12.70 5.23
N ARG A 307 10.34 -13.10 6.02
CA ARG A 307 10.35 -14.40 6.70
C ARG A 307 9.76 -15.44 5.76
N GLU A 308 10.33 -16.64 5.78
CA GLU A 308 9.73 -17.79 5.10
C GLU A 308 8.35 -18.06 5.72
N VAL A 309 7.32 -18.02 4.87
CA VAL A 309 5.95 -18.29 5.29
C VAL A 309 5.83 -19.76 5.62
N THR A 310 5.61 -20.10 6.89
CA THR A 310 5.49 -21.49 7.33
C THR A 310 4.05 -22.00 7.34
N ASP A 311 3.06 -21.09 7.41
CA ASP A 311 1.65 -21.48 7.37
C ASP A 311 1.24 -21.88 5.95
N ARG A 312 0.93 -23.16 5.75
CA ARG A 312 0.50 -23.72 4.46
C ARG A 312 -0.70 -22.99 3.84
N ARG A 313 -1.59 -22.43 4.67
CA ARG A 313 -2.75 -21.66 4.19
C ARG A 313 -2.31 -20.38 3.50
N TRP A 314 -1.38 -19.66 4.12
CA TRP A 314 -0.80 -18.45 3.54
C TRP A 314 -0.08 -18.78 2.24
N ILE A 315 0.77 -19.81 2.22
CA ILE A 315 1.48 -20.26 1.01
C ILE A 315 0.49 -20.48 -0.14
N SER A 316 -0.60 -21.22 0.11
CA SER A 316 -1.64 -21.50 -0.88
C SER A 316 -2.31 -20.22 -1.41
N VAL A 317 -2.69 -19.30 -0.52
CA VAL A 317 -3.32 -18.02 -0.89
C VAL A 317 -2.36 -17.15 -1.70
N ILE A 318 -1.10 -17.01 -1.25
CA ILE A 318 -0.08 -16.18 -1.89
C ILE A 318 0.25 -16.70 -3.29
N GLN A 319 0.49 -18.02 -3.43
CA GLN A 319 0.76 -18.65 -4.72
C GLN A 319 -0.42 -18.49 -5.68
N HIS A 320 -1.65 -18.62 -5.18
CA HIS A 320 -2.86 -18.45 -5.98
C HIS A 320 -3.08 -16.97 -6.40
N ILE A 321 -2.75 -16.01 -5.52
CA ILE A 321 -2.75 -14.58 -5.88
C ILE A 321 -1.72 -14.31 -6.99
N HIS A 322 -0.49 -14.80 -6.81
CA HIS A 322 0.60 -14.58 -7.77
C HIS A 322 0.30 -15.18 -9.16
N SER A 323 -0.27 -16.39 -9.20
CA SER A 323 -0.58 -17.07 -10.46
C SER A 323 -1.65 -16.35 -11.29
N LEU A 324 -2.60 -15.67 -10.63
CA LEU A 324 -3.66 -14.90 -11.28
C LEU A 324 -3.31 -13.43 -11.50
N ALA A 325 -2.25 -12.93 -10.88
CA ALA A 325 -1.84 -11.53 -11.01
C ALA A 325 -1.53 -11.16 -12.46
N ARG A 326 -1.95 -9.96 -12.84
CA ARG A 326 -1.80 -9.44 -14.21
C ARG A 326 -0.33 -9.15 -14.49
N PRO A 327 0.15 -9.36 -15.73
CA PRO A 327 1.53 -8.99 -16.06
C PRO A 327 1.74 -7.48 -15.98
N MET A 328 2.90 -7.05 -15.49
CA MET A 328 3.33 -5.66 -15.48
C MET A 328 3.41 -5.11 -16.92
N LEU A 329 4.10 -5.83 -17.80
CA LEU A 329 4.35 -5.39 -19.17
C LEU A 329 3.17 -5.72 -20.09
N THR A 330 2.85 -4.80 -20.99
CA THR A 330 2.00 -5.12 -22.15
C THR A 330 2.77 -6.00 -23.14
N LYS A 331 2.09 -6.67 -24.07
CA LYS A 331 2.78 -7.46 -25.12
C LYS A 331 3.72 -6.59 -25.97
N HIS A 332 3.28 -5.39 -26.31
CA HIS A 332 4.07 -4.44 -27.09
C HIS A 332 5.33 -4.01 -26.32
N THR A 333 5.17 -3.60 -25.07
CA THR A 333 6.30 -3.16 -24.26
C THR A 333 7.27 -4.29 -23.91
N MET A 334 6.77 -5.51 -23.73
CA MET A 334 7.60 -6.70 -23.56
C MET A 334 8.48 -6.95 -24.80
N GLN A 335 7.98 -6.68 -26.00
CA GLN A 335 8.77 -6.77 -27.23
C GLN A 335 9.86 -5.69 -27.27
N LEU A 336 9.52 -4.44 -26.93
CA LEU A 336 10.49 -3.34 -26.88
C LEU A 336 11.61 -3.60 -25.86
N VAL A 337 11.28 -4.08 -24.66
CA VAL A 337 12.28 -4.43 -23.64
C VAL A 337 13.23 -5.50 -24.16
N ARG A 338 12.71 -6.57 -24.79
CA ARG A 338 13.53 -7.62 -25.40
C ARG A 338 14.43 -7.11 -26.52
N GLU A 339 13.94 -6.22 -27.37
CA GLU A 339 14.69 -5.62 -28.47
C GLU A 339 15.78 -4.66 -27.98
N SER A 340 15.56 -4.01 -26.83
CA SER A 340 16.51 -3.09 -26.22
C SER A 340 17.67 -3.75 -25.46
N GLY A 341 17.65 -5.08 -25.30
CA GLY A 341 18.68 -5.82 -24.57
C GLY A 341 18.72 -5.55 -23.06
N LEU A 342 17.64 -4.99 -22.52
CA LEU A 342 17.41 -4.75 -21.08
C LEU A 342 16.69 -5.93 -20.41
#